data_AF-A0A3B4GKK9-F1
#
_entry.id   AF-A0A3B4GKK9-F1
#
_cell.length_a   1.000
_cell.length_b   1.000
_cell.length_c   1.000
_cell.angle_alpha   90.00
_cell.angle_beta   90.00
_cell.angle_gamma   90.00
#
_symmetry.space_group_name_H-M   'P 1'
#
loop_
_entity.id
_entity.type
_entity.pdbx_description
1 polymer ?
#
loop_
_entity_poly.entity_id
_entity_poly.type
_entity_poly.pdbx_seq_one_letter_code
_entity_poly.pdbx_strand_id
1 'polypeptide(L)'
;MNSPLRSRVPEQAAERAEESAEQLSEELLDDLLEDTAWVAWTVRTDRQLQGMAQDMLQAPTLESMLLRMEEIQRDQEEVRRRFASITYSDPLYLKQPGPAGSQSHAPSSRPASPQPIRLTNPVLKQTSAADIVLEKPVETGFLCENSLTEEASQDEQHPANNTMFPGPLEGSKAPVISVPGSMLRGIRQYREDYEAYLRAVAHEAVGSFDPWAVADGLADELLSEALADVAAEFQDVVEEYAEAVFTSEFLQPLRSPPASAAAFSGQ
;
A
#
# COMPACT_ATOMS: atom_id res chain seq x y z
N MET A 1 53.17 -24.65 -62.19
CA MET A 1 52.30 -23.48 -62.43
C MET A 1 50.99 -23.75 -61.72
N ASN A 2 50.85 -23.32 -60.45
CA ASN A 2 49.65 -23.55 -59.65
C ASN A 2 49.13 -22.18 -59.16
N SER A 3 47.89 -21.88 -59.51
CA SER A 3 47.22 -20.60 -59.30
C SER A 3 46.61 -20.48 -57.89
N PRO A 4 46.74 -19.34 -57.17
CA PRO A 4 46.04 -19.11 -55.90
C PRO A 4 44.92 -18.06 -55.97
N LEU A 5 44.41 -17.72 -57.17
CA LEU A 5 43.47 -16.59 -57.34
C LEU A 5 41.98 -16.95 -57.23
N ARG A 6 41.63 -18.23 -57.06
CA ARG A 6 40.22 -18.68 -57.10
C ARG A 6 39.53 -18.78 -55.73
N SER A 7 40.26 -18.80 -54.62
CA SER A 7 39.68 -18.91 -53.27
C SER A 7 39.44 -17.57 -52.57
N ARG A 8 40.05 -16.47 -53.03
CA ARG A 8 40.00 -15.16 -52.34
C ARG A 8 38.74 -14.33 -52.64
N VAL A 9 38.13 -14.57 -53.80
CA VAL A 9 36.88 -13.91 -54.22
C VAL A 9 35.65 -14.42 -53.46
N PRO A 10 35.45 -15.73 -53.23
CA PRO A 10 34.30 -16.20 -52.44
C PRO A 10 34.39 -15.81 -50.95
N GLU A 11 35.59 -15.74 -50.38
CA GLU A 11 35.82 -15.33 -48.98
C GLU A 11 35.43 -13.86 -48.76
N GLN A 12 35.87 -12.96 -49.65
CA GLN A 12 35.51 -11.53 -49.59
C GLN A 12 34.03 -11.26 -49.91
N ALA A 13 33.35 -12.18 -50.60
CA ALA A 13 31.91 -12.09 -50.83
C ALA A 13 31.11 -12.59 -49.63
N ALA A 14 31.63 -13.59 -48.90
CA ALA A 14 31.06 -14.07 -47.65
C ALA A 14 31.22 -13.04 -46.52
N GLU A 15 32.41 -12.44 -46.37
CA GLU A 15 32.66 -11.37 -45.36
C GLU A 15 31.71 -10.18 -45.54
N ARG A 16 31.50 -9.71 -46.79
CA ARG A 16 30.54 -8.62 -47.05
C ARG A 16 29.09 -9.01 -46.80
N ALA A 17 28.74 -10.28 -47.02
CA ALA A 17 27.40 -10.78 -46.73
C ALA A 17 27.18 -10.89 -45.21
N GLU A 18 28.20 -11.29 -44.47
CA GLU A 18 28.21 -11.34 -43.00
C GLU A 18 28.12 -9.94 -42.39
N GLU A 19 28.95 -8.99 -42.83
CA GLU A 19 28.87 -7.58 -42.41
C GLU A 19 27.48 -6.98 -42.72
N SER A 20 26.91 -7.30 -43.89
CA SER A 20 25.57 -6.83 -44.22
C SER A 20 24.48 -7.48 -43.37
N ALA A 21 24.66 -8.73 -42.95
CA ALA A 21 23.72 -9.43 -42.07
C ALA A 21 23.81 -8.90 -40.63
N GLU A 22 25.02 -8.60 -40.15
CA GLU A 22 25.24 -7.95 -38.85
C GLU A 22 24.61 -6.56 -38.83
N GLN A 23 24.83 -5.75 -39.88
CA GLN A 23 24.28 -4.40 -39.96
C GLN A 23 22.74 -4.39 -40.04
N LEU A 24 22.14 -5.30 -40.81
CA LEU A 24 20.68 -5.48 -40.84
C LEU A 24 20.14 -5.99 -39.50
N SER A 25 20.92 -6.80 -38.77
CA SER A 25 20.52 -7.27 -37.45
C SER A 25 20.57 -6.17 -36.39
N GLU A 26 21.55 -5.26 -36.49
CA GLU A 26 21.68 -4.09 -35.62
C GLU A 26 20.55 -3.09 -35.86
N GLU A 27 20.22 -2.81 -37.13
CA GLU A 27 19.10 -1.93 -37.52
C GLU A 27 17.75 -2.50 -37.04
N LEU A 28 17.52 -3.81 -37.21
CA LEU A 28 16.30 -4.45 -36.71
C LEU A 28 16.21 -4.45 -35.18
N LEU A 29 17.35 -4.59 -34.50
CA LEU A 29 17.40 -4.54 -33.04
C LEU A 29 17.13 -3.12 -32.53
N ASP A 30 17.65 -2.10 -33.19
CA ASP A 30 17.44 -0.69 -32.84
C ASP A 30 15.96 -0.31 -33.02
N ASP A 31 15.35 -0.68 -34.15
CA ASP A 31 13.92 -0.49 -34.41
C ASP A 31 13.05 -1.15 -33.31
N LEU A 32 13.38 -2.40 -32.93
CA LEU A 32 12.64 -3.11 -31.87
C LEU A 32 12.81 -2.46 -30.49
N LEU A 33 14.01 -1.95 -30.19
CA LEU A 33 14.29 -1.24 -28.94
C LEU A 33 13.59 0.11 -28.90
N GLU A 34 13.53 0.83 -30.01
CA GLU A 34 12.82 2.10 -30.12
C GLU A 34 11.31 1.91 -29.94
N ASP A 35 10.72 0.91 -30.59
CA ASP A 35 9.31 0.52 -30.42
C ASP A 35 9.01 0.16 -28.94
N THR A 36 9.88 -0.62 -28.32
CA THR A 36 9.73 -1.02 -26.91
C THR A 36 9.86 0.18 -25.97
N ALA A 37 10.80 1.08 -26.24
CA ALA A 37 11.00 2.31 -25.46
C ALA A 37 9.78 3.24 -25.58
N TRP A 38 9.20 3.37 -26.76
CA TRP A 38 8.01 4.17 -27.00
C TRP A 38 6.78 3.59 -26.27
N VAL A 39 6.57 2.27 -26.33
CA VAL A 39 5.51 1.58 -25.56
C VAL A 39 5.73 1.76 -24.05
N ALA A 40 6.94 1.60 -23.55
CA ALA A 40 7.22 1.81 -22.13
C ALA A 40 7.01 3.28 -21.69
N TRP A 41 7.29 4.24 -22.58
CA TRP A 41 7.06 5.65 -22.31
C TRP A 41 5.57 6.00 -22.29
N THR A 42 4.78 5.49 -23.24
CA THR A 42 3.32 5.69 -23.29
C THR A 42 2.60 5.07 -22.09
N VAL A 43 2.99 3.86 -21.67
CA VAL A 43 2.41 3.22 -20.46
C VAL A 43 2.74 4.02 -19.20
N ARG A 44 3.98 4.54 -19.09
CA ARG A 44 4.38 5.35 -17.94
C ARG A 44 3.61 6.68 -17.90
N THR A 45 3.45 7.36 -19.02
CA THR A 45 2.72 8.63 -19.09
C THR A 45 1.23 8.44 -18.84
N ASP A 46 0.64 7.36 -19.34
CA ASP A 46 -0.76 7.00 -19.05
C ASP A 46 -0.98 6.74 -17.55
N ARG A 47 -0.11 5.93 -16.91
CA ARG A 47 -0.16 5.70 -15.46
C ARG A 47 0.01 6.99 -14.65
N GLN A 48 0.87 7.90 -15.10
CA GLN A 48 1.08 9.20 -14.47
C GLN A 48 -0.15 10.11 -14.61
N LEU A 49 -0.76 10.16 -15.80
CA LEU A 49 -2.02 10.87 -16.05
C LEU A 49 -3.15 10.31 -15.19
N GLN A 50 -3.24 8.99 -15.06
CA GLN A 50 -4.22 8.33 -14.20
C GLN A 50 -4.02 8.71 -12.72
N GLY A 51 -2.78 8.75 -12.24
CA GLY A 51 -2.46 9.22 -10.89
C GLY A 51 -2.89 10.67 -10.66
N MET A 52 -2.55 11.57 -11.60
CA MET A 52 -2.98 12.97 -11.55
C MET A 52 -4.50 13.14 -11.59
N ALA A 53 -5.21 12.31 -12.35
CA ALA A 53 -6.68 12.31 -12.39
C ALA A 53 -7.28 11.84 -11.05
N GLN A 54 -6.69 10.84 -10.40
CA GLN A 54 -7.11 10.42 -9.05
C GLN A 54 -6.85 11.51 -8.01
N ASP A 55 -5.70 12.18 -8.07
CA ASP A 55 -5.38 13.30 -7.20
C ASP A 55 -6.33 14.48 -7.41
N MET A 56 -6.75 14.73 -8.65
CA MET A 56 -7.77 15.73 -8.98
C MET A 56 -9.17 15.36 -8.45
N LEU A 57 -9.54 14.07 -8.46
CA LEU A 57 -10.79 13.60 -7.84
C LEU A 57 -10.75 13.71 -6.31
N GLN A 58 -9.57 13.53 -5.71
CA GLN A 58 -9.33 13.74 -4.29
C GLN A 58 -9.03 15.19 -3.91
N ALA A 59 -8.96 16.11 -4.89
CA ALA A 59 -8.80 17.52 -4.62
C ALA A 59 -9.94 17.99 -3.71
N PRO A 60 -9.70 18.89 -2.75
CA PRO A 60 -10.69 19.38 -1.79
C PRO A 60 -11.65 20.39 -2.45
N THR A 61 -12.30 19.96 -3.52
CA THR A 61 -13.39 20.66 -4.17
C THR A 61 -14.67 20.48 -3.34
N LEU A 62 -15.58 21.44 -3.40
CA LEU A 62 -16.86 21.34 -2.68
C LEU A 62 -17.63 20.05 -3.01
N GLU A 63 -17.65 19.65 -4.29
CA GLU A 63 -18.33 18.44 -4.76
C GLU A 63 -17.74 17.16 -4.16
N SER A 64 -16.40 17.03 -4.14
CA SER A 64 -15.73 15.87 -3.53
C SER A 64 -15.92 15.84 -2.02
N MET A 65 -15.93 17.00 -1.35
CA MET A 65 -16.27 17.09 0.07
C MET A 65 -17.71 16.66 0.36
N LEU A 66 -18.68 17.09 -0.46
CA LEU A 66 -20.08 16.70 -0.29
C LEU A 66 -20.28 15.20 -0.51
N LEU A 67 -19.68 14.64 -1.57
CA LEU A 67 -19.69 13.20 -1.82
C LEU A 67 -19.05 12.42 -0.67
N ARG A 68 -17.92 12.91 -0.15
CA ARG A 68 -17.21 12.31 0.99
C ARG A 68 -18.03 12.39 2.28
N MET A 69 -18.73 13.49 2.53
CA MET A 69 -19.64 13.63 3.67
C MET A 69 -20.81 12.65 3.59
N GLU A 70 -21.39 12.45 2.40
CA GLU A 70 -22.47 11.49 2.18
C GLU A 70 -22.01 10.05 2.42
N GLU A 71 -20.80 9.69 1.96
CA GLU A 71 -20.19 8.40 2.23
C GLU A 71 -20.01 8.14 3.73
N ILE A 72 -19.40 9.09 4.45
CA ILE A 72 -19.22 9.01 5.89
C ILE A 72 -20.57 8.86 6.61
N GLN A 73 -21.60 9.58 6.16
CA GLN A 73 -22.94 9.49 6.74
C GLN A 73 -23.57 8.11 6.51
N ARG A 74 -23.41 7.54 5.31
CA ARG A 74 -23.85 6.17 5.00
C ARG A 74 -23.15 5.14 5.88
N ASP A 75 -21.84 5.23 6.01
CA ASP A 75 -21.04 4.31 6.83
C ASP A 75 -21.47 4.39 8.29
N GLN A 76 -21.67 5.61 8.80
CA GLN A 76 -22.16 5.81 10.17
C GLN A 76 -23.54 5.17 10.36
N GLU A 77 -24.46 5.33 9.41
CA GLU A 77 -25.79 4.72 9.48
C GLU A 77 -25.74 3.19 9.37
N GLU A 78 -24.85 2.64 8.54
CA GLU A 78 -24.62 1.21 8.48
C GLU A 78 -24.09 0.66 9.81
N VAL A 79 -23.11 1.33 10.41
CA VAL A 79 -22.61 0.98 11.73
C VAL A 79 -23.74 1.01 12.76
N ARG A 80 -24.55 2.08 12.82
CA ARG A 80 -25.70 2.14 13.73
C ARG A 80 -26.69 1.00 13.51
N ARG A 81 -27.01 0.68 12.26
CA ARG A 81 -27.90 -0.44 11.91
C ARG A 81 -27.33 -1.78 12.37
N ARG A 82 -26.04 -2.03 12.14
CA ARG A 82 -25.35 -3.23 12.61
C ARG A 82 -25.39 -3.32 14.13
N PHE A 83 -25.07 -2.24 14.84
CA PHE A 83 -25.12 -2.24 16.31
C PHE A 83 -26.53 -2.42 16.88
N ALA A 84 -27.56 -1.90 16.19
CA ALA A 84 -28.95 -2.12 16.58
C ALA A 84 -29.46 -3.55 16.30
N SER A 85 -28.89 -4.24 15.31
CA SER A 85 -29.29 -5.61 14.95
C SER A 85 -28.55 -6.69 15.74
N ILE A 86 -27.44 -6.37 16.41
CA ILE A 86 -26.72 -7.32 17.25
C ILE A 86 -27.59 -7.69 18.46
N THR A 87 -28.16 -8.90 18.41
CA THR A 87 -28.82 -9.53 19.55
C THR A 87 -27.80 -10.40 20.26
N TYR A 88 -27.40 -10.01 21.47
CA TYR A 88 -26.55 -10.84 22.30
C TYR A 88 -27.37 -12.00 22.87
N SER A 89 -26.84 -13.22 22.78
CA SER A 89 -27.39 -14.35 23.52
C SER A 89 -27.16 -14.13 25.02
N ASP A 90 -28.19 -14.38 25.82
CA ASP A 90 -28.12 -14.26 27.27
C ASP A 90 -27.11 -15.28 27.83
N PRO A 91 -26.09 -14.86 28.61
CA PRO A 91 -25.12 -15.77 29.24
C PRO A 91 -25.76 -16.82 30.15
N LEU A 92 -27.03 -16.68 30.52
CA LEU A 92 -27.79 -17.70 31.25
C LEU A 92 -28.10 -18.95 30.41
N TYR A 93 -28.11 -18.88 29.08
CA TYR A 93 -28.28 -20.05 28.20
C TYR A 93 -26.99 -20.86 28.03
N LEU A 94 -25.82 -20.25 28.21
CA LEU A 94 -24.54 -20.95 28.14
C LEU A 94 -24.29 -21.89 29.34
N LYS A 95 -25.08 -21.72 30.41
CA LYS A 95 -25.02 -22.51 31.64
C LYS A 95 -26.01 -23.66 31.69
N GLN A 96 -26.51 -24.15 30.56
CA GLN A 96 -27.28 -25.39 30.59
C GLN A 96 -26.32 -26.55 30.90
N PRO A 97 -26.43 -27.20 32.08
CA PRO A 97 -25.59 -28.35 32.38
C PRO A 97 -26.05 -29.49 31.46
N GLY A 98 -25.13 -30.07 30.70
CA GLY A 98 -25.33 -31.41 30.16
C GLY A 98 -25.69 -32.37 31.31
N PRO A 99 -26.45 -33.45 31.04
CA PRO A 99 -26.99 -34.27 32.11
C PRO A 99 -25.85 -34.94 32.88
N ALA A 100 -25.79 -34.58 34.17
CA ALA A 100 -25.14 -35.25 35.30
C ALA A 100 -23.61 -35.47 35.26
N GLY A 101 -22.93 -34.88 36.25
CA GLY A 101 -21.78 -35.54 36.89
C GLY A 101 -20.61 -34.66 37.32
N SER A 102 -20.80 -33.83 38.36
CA SER A 102 -19.87 -33.63 39.50
C SER A 102 -19.90 -32.20 40.01
N GLN A 103 -20.49 -32.04 41.20
CA GLN A 103 -20.37 -30.84 42.03
C GLN A 103 -19.08 -30.92 42.86
N SER A 104 -18.41 -29.77 43.05
CA SER A 104 -17.85 -29.41 44.36
C SER A 104 -17.59 -27.89 44.45
N HIS A 105 -18.44 -27.22 45.24
CA HIS A 105 -18.33 -26.01 46.09
C HIS A 105 -17.00 -25.18 46.12
N ALA A 106 -16.93 -23.84 46.30
CA ALA A 106 -17.82 -22.71 46.71
C ALA A 106 -17.05 -21.36 46.48
N PRO A 107 -17.44 -20.19 47.06
CA PRO A 107 -18.66 -19.41 46.90
C PRO A 107 -18.43 -18.14 46.04
N SER A 108 -19.53 -17.52 45.64
CA SER A 108 -19.63 -16.28 44.89
C SER A 108 -18.84 -15.10 45.50
N SER A 109 -17.83 -14.63 44.78
CA SER A 109 -17.57 -13.19 44.69
C SER A 109 -17.87 -12.77 43.26
N ARG A 110 -18.82 -11.84 43.09
CA ARG A 110 -19.05 -11.19 41.79
C ARG A 110 -17.71 -10.59 41.36
N PRO A 111 -17.16 -10.92 40.17
CA PRO A 111 -16.00 -10.19 39.69
C PRO A 111 -16.37 -8.72 39.67
N ALA A 112 -15.56 -7.89 40.33
CA ALA A 112 -15.75 -6.45 40.34
C ALA A 112 -15.83 -5.95 38.89
N SER A 113 -16.69 -4.96 38.64
CA SER A 113 -16.76 -4.28 37.34
C SER A 113 -15.33 -3.94 36.88
N PRO A 114 -14.92 -4.30 35.65
CA PRO A 114 -13.57 -4.05 35.19
C PRO A 114 -13.30 -2.55 35.30
N GLN A 115 -12.22 -2.19 36.00
CA GLN A 115 -11.86 -0.78 36.10
C GLN A 115 -11.50 -0.27 34.69
N PRO A 116 -11.92 0.95 34.33
CA PRO A 116 -11.54 1.56 33.06
C PRO A 116 -10.03 1.48 32.87
N ILE A 117 -9.59 1.01 31.70
CA ILE A 117 -8.16 0.93 31.36
C ILE A 117 -7.60 2.35 31.38
N ARG A 118 -6.68 2.60 32.30
CA ARG A 118 -6.08 3.92 32.50
C ARG A 118 -4.85 4.03 31.60
N LEU A 119 -5.01 4.73 30.47
CA LEU A 119 -3.92 4.97 29.54
C LEU A 119 -2.89 5.99 30.08
N THR A 120 -3.27 6.78 31.09
CA THR A 120 -2.38 7.76 31.73
C THR A 120 -2.57 7.75 33.25
N ASN A 121 -1.46 7.89 33.98
CA ASN A 121 -1.50 8.07 35.43
C ASN A 121 -2.22 9.38 35.79
N PRO A 122 -3.02 9.40 36.87
CA PRO A 122 -3.61 10.64 37.35
C PRO A 122 -2.46 11.56 37.76
N VAL A 123 -2.40 12.73 37.14
CA VAL A 123 -1.51 13.81 37.57
C VAL A 123 -1.81 14.10 39.03
N LEU A 124 -0.86 13.79 39.94
CA LEU A 124 -0.88 14.31 41.31
C LEU A 124 -1.02 15.82 41.16
N LYS A 125 -2.12 16.38 41.69
CA LYS A 125 -2.45 17.81 41.58
C LYS A 125 -1.28 18.67 42.07
N GLN A 126 -0.36 19.03 41.18
CA GLN A 126 0.44 20.24 41.29
C GLN A 126 -0.27 21.29 40.44
N THR A 127 -0.85 22.24 41.15
CA THR A 127 -1.49 23.43 40.61
C THR A 127 -0.45 24.26 39.84
N SER A 128 -0.45 24.11 38.53
CA SER A 128 -0.11 25.17 37.60
C SER A 128 -0.93 24.89 36.36
N ALA A 129 -2.09 25.55 36.25
CA ALA A 129 -2.74 25.64 34.96
C ALA A 129 -1.68 26.17 33.98
N ALA A 130 -1.31 25.36 32.98
CA ALA A 130 -0.53 25.89 31.88
C ALA A 130 -1.47 26.89 31.20
N ASP A 131 -1.20 28.18 31.40
CA ASP A 131 -1.85 29.25 30.68
C ASP A 131 -1.43 29.09 29.22
N ILE A 132 -2.27 28.42 28.44
CA ILE A 132 -2.11 28.37 26.99
C ILE A 132 -2.55 29.75 26.52
N VAL A 133 -1.63 30.71 26.57
CA VAL A 133 -1.82 32.04 25.97
C VAL A 133 -1.84 31.83 24.46
N LEU A 134 -3.04 31.65 23.93
CA LEU A 134 -3.30 31.80 22.50
C LEU A 134 -3.15 33.29 22.21
N GLU A 135 -2.02 33.67 21.60
CA GLU A 135 -1.82 35.02 21.08
C GLU A 135 -2.95 35.35 20.10
N LYS A 136 -3.47 36.59 20.17
CA LYS A 136 -4.59 37.01 19.32
C LYS A 136 -4.19 36.78 17.85
N PRO A 137 -5.02 36.10 17.05
CA PRO A 137 -4.76 35.99 15.62
C PRO A 137 -4.64 37.40 15.04
N VAL A 138 -3.58 37.65 14.28
CA VAL A 138 -3.41 38.91 13.54
C VAL A 138 -4.59 39.01 12.58
N GLU A 139 -5.51 39.94 12.85
CA GLU A 139 -6.54 40.35 11.91
C GLU A 139 -5.83 40.97 10.70
N THR A 140 -5.58 40.16 9.68
CA THR A 140 -5.28 40.68 8.35
C THR A 140 -6.55 41.37 7.86
N GLY A 141 -6.63 42.68 8.10
CA GLY A 141 -7.79 43.50 7.81
C GLY A 141 -8.24 43.37 6.36
N PHE A 142 -9.46 42.89 6.17
CA PHE A 142 -10.21 43.21 4.97
C PHE A 142 -10.55 44.70 5.05
N LEU A 143 -9.97 45.49 4.14
CA LEU A 143 -10.33 46.87 3.87
C LEU A 143 -11.83 46.94 3.54
N CYS A 144 -12.64 47.30 4.52
CA CYS A 144 -13.93 47.92 4.26
C CYS A 144 -13.75 49.44 4.41
N GLU A 145 -13.90 50.09 3.27
CA GLU A 145 -14.05 51.54 3.10
C GLU A 145 -15.15 52.10 4.02
N ASN A 146 -14.98 53.38 4.39
CA ASN A 146 -15.92 54.27 5.08
C ASN A 146 -15.70 54.44 6.60
N SER A 147 -14.87 55.41 6.99
CA SER A 147 -15.34 56.67 7.58
C SER A 147 -14.16 57.54 8.04
N LEU A 148 -13.99 58.68 7.36
CA LEU A 148 -13.31 59.89 7.81
C LEU A 148 -13.58 60.19 9.29
N THR A 149 -12.54 60.38 10.12
CA THR A 149 -12.28 61.66 10.82
C THR A 149 -10.86 61.67 11.40
N GLU A 150 -10.26 62.85 11.34
CA GLU A 150 -8.93 63.23 11.80
C GLU A 150 -8.72 62.99 13.31
N GLU A 151 -7.47 62.81 13.74
CA GLU A 151 -6.81 63.64 14.75
C GLU A 151 -5.34 63.20 14.91
N ALA A 152 -4.47 64.21 15.06
CA ALA A 152 -3.02 64.14 14.98
C ALA A 152 -2.35 63.75 16.30
N SER A 153 -1.08 63.31 16.24
CA SER A 153 0.07 63.60 17.14
C SER A 153 1.20 62.60 16.82
N GLN A 154 2.33 62.99 16.20
CA GLN A 154 3.59 63.45 16.84
C GLN A 154 4.14 62.43 17.86
N ASP A 155 5.41 62.00 17.89
CA ASP A 155 6.65 62.28 17.18
C ASP A 155 7.65 61.20 17.69
N GLU A 156 8.90 61.26 17.29
CA GLU A 156 10.09 60.56 17.83
C GLU A 156 10.60 59.34 17.06
N GLN A 157 11.89 59.48 16.73
CA GLN A 157 12.60 58.90 15.61
C GLN A 157 13.38 57.64 15.96
N HIS A 158 13.57 56.83 14.93
CA HIS A 158 14.48 55.69 14.76
C HIS A 158 15.87 55.83 15.43
N PRO A 159 16.58 54.68 15.55
CA PRO A 159 17.74 54.53 14.67
C PRO A 159 17.60 53.32 13.76
N ALA A 160 17.70 53.58 12.46
CA ALA A 160 17.90 52.58 11.44
C ALA A 160 19.38 52.17 11.44
N ASN A 161 19.65 50.88 11.52
CA ASN A 161 20.82 50.28 10.89
C ASN A 161 20.30 49.13 10.02
N ASN A 162 20.15 49.43 8.72
CA ASN A 162 19.86 48.46 7.67
C ASN A 162 21.17 47.85 7.16
N THR A 163 21.21 46.52 7.02
CA THR A 163 21.80 45.82 5.86
C THR A 163 21.12 44.44 5.82
N MET A 164 19.95 44.34 5.18
CA MET A 164 19.77 43.92 3.79
C MET A 164 19.87 42.41 3.60
N PHE A 165 18.71 41.75 3.65
CA PHE A 165 18.32 40.72 2.69
C PHE A 165 16.79 40.78 2.50
N PRO A 166 16.28 41.07 1.28
CA PRO A 166 14.87 40.98 0.97
C PRO A 166 14.51 39.66 0.26
N GLY A 167 13.51 38.96 0.80
CA GLY A 167 12.58 38.05 0.12
C GLY A 167 12.89 36.54 0.17
N PRO A 168 11.92 35.62 -0.08
CA PRO A 168 10.51 35.84 -0.46
C PRO A 168 9.45 35.18 0.48
N LEU A 169 8.29 35.86 0.57
CA LEU A 169 6.93 35.43 0.94
C LEU A 169 6.73 34.54 2.19
N GLU A 170 5.95 35.11 3.11
CA GLU A 170 5.23 34.44 4.20
C GLU A 170 4.47 33.19 3.73
N GLY A 171 5.14 32.04 3.82
CA GLY A 171 4.51 30.74 3.97
C GLY A 171 4.10 30.57 5.44
N SER A 172 2.87 30.12 5.67
CA SER A 172 2.21 29.98 6.97
C SER A 172 3.16 29.80 8.15
N LYS A 173 3.22 30.77 9.07
CA LYS A 173 3.80 30.55 10.40
C LYS A 173 2.93 29.50 11.09
N ALA A 174 3.33 28.25 10.98
CA ALA A 174 2.73 27.16 11.73
C ALA A 174 2.77 27.51 13.23
N PRO A 175 1.67 27.28 13.98
CA PRO A 175 1.66 27.57 15.40
C PRO A 175 2.75 26.75 16.08
N VAL A 176 3.70 27.45 16.72
CA VAL A 176 4.79 26.80 17.46
C VAL A 176 4.24 26.29 18.78
N ILE A 177 3.90 25.00 18.81
CA ILE A 177 3.47 24.33 20.03
C ILE A 177 4.72 23.97 20.83
N SER A 178 4.87 24.58 22.01
CA SER A 178 5.96 24.25 22.93
C SER A 178 5.45 23.37 24.08
N VAL A 179 6.25 22.38 24.47
CA VAL A 179 5.93 21.50 25.59
C VAL A 179 6.67 22.01 26.83
N PRO A 180 5.99 22.20 27.98
CA PRO A 180 6.66 22.60 29.21
C PRO A 180 7.80 21.64 29.59
N GLY A 181 8.93 22.18 30.05
CA GLY A 181 10.12 21.38 30.35
C GLY A 181 9.92 20.29 31.42
N SER A 182 8.94 20.46 32.32
CA SER A 182 8.53 19.43 33.28
C SER A 182 7.87 18.23 32.60
N MET A 183 7.02 18.47 31.59
CA MET A 183 6.38 17.42 30.80
C MET A 183 7.41 16.71 29.92
N LEU A 184 8.38 17.43 29.34
CA LEU A 184 9.49 16.80 28.61
C LEU A 184 10.33 15.87 29.50
N ARG A 185 10.60 16.27 30.75
CA ARG A 185 11.27 15.38 31.72
C ARG A 185 10.43 14.15 32.06
N GLY A 186 9.12 14.33 32.26
CA GLY A 186 8.21 13.21 32.49
C GLY A 186 8.19 12.22 31.32
N ILE A 187 8.10 12.72 30.09
CA ILE A 187 8.12 11.88 28.86
C ILE A 187 9.41 11.08 28.78
N ARG A 188 10.57 11.70 29.06
CA ARG A 188 11.87 11.00 29.05
C ARG A 188 11.93 9.90 30.10
N GLN A 189 11.48 10.19 31.32
CA GLN A 189 11.44 9.21 32.40
C GLN A 189 10.56 8.01 32.05
N TYR A 190 9.32 8.25 31.59
CA TYR A 190 8.42 7.16 31.19
C TYR A 190 8.99 6.31 30.05
N ARG A 191 9.71 6.94 29.11
CA ARG A 191 10.40 6.21 28.04
C ARG A 191 11.49 5.31 28.62
N GLU A 192 12.32 5.81 29.53
CA GLU A 192 13.39 5.03 30.17
C GLU A 192 12.84 3.87 31.00
N ASP A 193 11.77 4.10 31.76
CA ASP A 193 11.09 3.09 32.56
C ASP A 193 10.46 2.00 31.67
N TYR A 194 9.84 2.39 30.56
CA TYR A 194 9.27 1.48 29.58
C TYR A 194 10.35 0.64 28.87
N GLU A 195 11.47 1.25 28.48
CA GLU A 195 12.62 0.55 27.91
C GLU A 195 13.26 -0.42 28.91
N ALA A 196 13.30 -0.06 30.19
CA ALA A 196 13.77 -0.95 31.26
C ALA A 196 12.82 -2.14 31.46
N TYR A 197 11.51 -1.90 31.41
CA TYR A 197 10.49 -2.95 31.43
C TYR A 197 10.61 -3.88 30.22
N LEU A 198 10.75 -3.34 29.01
CA LEU A 198 10.93 -4.14 27.79
C LEU A 198 12.16 -5.03 27.89
N ARG A 199 13.30 -4.51 28.36
CA ARG A 199 14.51 -5.33 28.60
C ARG A 199 14.31 -6.44 29.65
N ALA A 200 13.38 -6.28 30.58
CA ALA A 200 13.11 -7.27 31.62
C ALA A 200 12.10 -8.35 31.18
N VAL A 201 11.15 -8.00 30.31
CA VAL A 201 10.02 -8.87 29.92
C VAL A 201 10.21 -9.50 28.54
N ALA A 202 10.85 -8.80 27.60
CA ALA A 202 11.15 -9.36 26.29
C ALA A 202 12.49 -10.09 26.32
N HIS A 203 12.48 -11.39 26.00
CA HIS A 203 13.70 -12.20 25.82
C HIS A 203 14.37 -11.97 24.46
N GLU A 204 13.93 -10.97 23.71
CA GLU A 204 14.38 -10.67 22.35
C GLU A 204 14.93 -9.24 22.31
N ALA A 205 15.98 -9.03 21.52
CA ALA A 205 16.66 -7.74 21.44
C ALA A 205 15.67 -6.67 20.96
N VAL A 206 15.35 -5.73 21.86
CA VAL A 206 14.43 -4.61 21.61
C VAL A 206 14.83 -3.93 20.30
N GLY A 207 13.94 -3.99 19.29
CA GLY A 207 14.13 -3.37 17.98
C GLY A 207 14.43 -4.31 16.80
N SER A 208 14.51 -5.63 17.00
CA SER A 208 14.69 -6.59 15.89
C SER A 208 13.39 -7.23 15.38
N PHE A 209 12.25 -6.99 16.04
CA PHE A 209 10.98 -7.55 15.61
C PHE A 209 10.37 -6.67 14.52
N ASP A 210 10.33 -7.18 13.29
CA ASP A 210 9.59 -6.58 12.19
C ASP A 210 8.25 -7.32 12.01
N PRO A 211 7.13 -6.74 12.47
CA PRO A 211 5.81 -7.35 12.33
C PRO A 211 5.42 -7.60 10.87
N TRP A 212 5.93 -6.78 9.94
CA TRP A 212 5.59 -6.90 8.53
C TRP A 212 6.32 -8.06 7.88
N ALA A 213 7.60 -8.27 8.19
CA ALA A 213 8.33 -9.46 7.73
C ALA A 213 7.68 -10.76 8.24
N VAL A 214 7.18 -10.78 9.48
CA VAL A 214 6.45 -11.93 10.03
C VAL A 214 5.12 -12.14 9.30
N ALA A 215 4.36 -11.07 9.07
CA ALA A 215 3.11 -11.16 8.34
C ALA A 215 3.31 -11.62 6.88
N ASP A 216 4.38 -11.13 6.23
CA ASP A 216 4.76 -11.50 4.87
C ASP A 216 5.18 -12.97 4.78
N GLY A 217 6.00 -13.45 5.73
CA GLY A 217 6.37 -14.87 5.80
C GLY A 217 5.16 -15.79 6.01
N LEU A 218 4.21 -15.40 6.87
CA LEU A 218 2.98 -16.16 7.06
C LEU A 218 2.08 -16.13 5.82
N ALA A 219 2.01 -15.00 5.12
CA ALA A 219 1.23 -14.88 3.90
C ALA A 219 1.80 -15.75 2.77
N ASP A 220 3.13 -15.78 2.63
CA ASP A 220 3.82 -16.63 1.65
C ASP A 220 3.63 -18.11 1.96
N GLU A 221 3.72 -18.51 3.24
CA GLU A 221 3.47 -19.89 3.66
C GLU A 221 2.04 -20.33 3.33
N LEU A 222 1.02 -19.53 3.70
CA LEU A 222 -0.38 -19.82 3.40
C LEU A 222 -0.67 -19.87 1.89
N LEU A 223 -0.05 -18.97 1.12
CA LEU A 223 -0.18 -18.97 -0.34
C LEU A 223 0.44 -20.22 -0.95
N SER A 224 1.61 -20.63 -0.46
CA SER A 224 2.31 -21.83 -0.93
C SER A 224 1.53 -23.11 -0.63
N GLU A 225 0.90 -23.21 0.55
CA GLU A 225 0.04 -24.32 0.93
C GLU A 225 -1.20 -24.39 0.03
N ALA A 226 -1.92 -23.28 -0.13
CA ALA A 226 -3.11 -23.23 -0.97
C ALA A 226 -2.81 -23.52 -2.45
N LEU A 227 -1.68 -23.02 -2.98
CA LEU A 227 -1.26 -23.31 -4.35
C LEU A 227 -0.83 -24.76 -4.53
N ALA A 228 -0.21 -25.38 -3.53
CA ALA A 228 0.17 -26.79 -3.59
C ALA A 228 -1.06 -27.70 -3.67
N ASP A 229 -2.10 -27.41 -2.88
CA ASP A 229 -3.37 -28.15 -2.92
C ASP A 229 -4.05 -28.03 -4.29
N VAL A 230 -4.13 -26.81 -4.83
CA VAL A 230 -4.68 -26.58 -6.17
C VAL A 230 -3.84 -27.29 -7.23
N ALA A 231 -2.51 -27.20 -7.16
CA ALA A 231 -1.64 -27.87 -8.12
C ALA A 231 -1.81 -29.39 -8.09
N ALA A 232 -2.02 -29.98 -6.90
CA ALA A 232 -2.30 -31.41 -6.76
C ALA A 232 -3.62 -31.81 -7.42
N GLU A 233 -4.70 -31.02 -7.27
CA GLU A 233 -5.97 -31.28 -7.94
C GLU A 233 -5.88 -31.15 -9.47
N PHE A 234 -5.08 -30.20 -9.96
CA PHE A 234 -4.91 -29.95 -11.40
C PHE A 234 -4.00 -30.95 -12.09
N GLN A 235 -3.08 -31.60 -11.36
CA GLN A 235 -2.10 -32.53 -11.94
C GLN A 235 -2.79 -33.67 -12.71
N ASP A 236 -3.79 -34.32 -12.09
CA ASP A 236 -4.51 -35.45 -12.70
C ASP A 236 -5.35 -35.01 -13.90
N VAL A 237 -5.98 -33.83 -13.81
CA VAL A 237 -6.81 -33.27 -14.90
C VAL A 237 -5.95 -32.94 -16.11
N VAL A 238 -4.80 -32.30 -15.90
CA VAL A 238 -3.87 -31.93 -16.99
C VAL A 238 -3.27 -33.19 -17.63
N GLU A 239 -3.00 -34.24 -16.86
CA GLU A 239 -2.54 -35.53 -17.40
C GLU A 239 -3.60 -36.18 -18.29
N GLU A 240 -4.87 -36.27 -17.85
CA GLU A 240 -5.96 -36.81 -18.68
C GLU A 240 -6.17 -36.01 -19.97
N TYR A 241 -6.12 -34.67 -19.89
CA TYR A 241 -6.22 -33.82 -21.07
C TYR A 241 -5.03 -33.99 -22.02
N ALA A 242 -3.81 -34.12 -21.48
CA ALA A 242 -2.61 -34.36 -22.28
C ALA A 242 -2.70 -35.71 -23.00
N GLU A 243 -3.18 -36.76 -22.33
CA GLU A 243 -3.41 -38.07 -22.93
C GLU A 243 -4.51 -38.05 -24.00
N ALA A 244 -5.62 -37.34 -23.75
CA ALA A 244 -6.72 -37.19 -24.70
C ALA A 244 -6.27 -36.48 -26.00
N VAL A 245 -5.50 -35.39 -25.86
CA VAL A 245 -4.93 -34.67 -27.01
C VAL A 245 -3.91 -35.54 -27.73
N PHE A 246 -3.05 -36.25 -26.99
CA PHE A 246 -2.04 -37.12 -27.59
C PHE A 246 -2.69 -38.26 -28.39
N THR A 247 -3.71 -38.89 -27.83
CA THR A 247 -4.43 -39.98 -28.50
C THR A 247 -5.22 -39.50 -29.72
N SER A 248 -5.84 -38.32 -29.65
CA SER A 248 -6.61 -37.76 -30.78
C SER A 248 -5.73 -37.34 -31.95
N GLU A 249 -4.59 -36.71 -31.68
CA GLU A 249 -3.72 -36.15 -32.72
C GLU A 249 -2.69 -37.15 -33.26
N PHE A 250 -2.16 -38.05 -32.41
CA PHE A 250 -1.00 -38.87 -32.78
C PHE A 250 -1.27 -40.37 -32.88
N LEU A 251 -2.31 -40.91 -32.24
CA LEU A 251 -2.58 -42.36 -32.22
C LEU A 251 -3.79 -42.81 -33.03
N GLN A 252 -4.60 -41.89 -33.57
CA GLN A 252 -5.64 -42.29 -34.51
C GLN A 252 -4.99 -42.86 -35.78
N PRO A 253 -5.40 -44.05 -36.26
CA PRO A 253 -4.91 -44.57 -37.52
C PRO A 253 -5.26 -43.58 -38.63
N LEU A 254 -4.23 -43.07 -39.32
CA LEU A 254 -4.40 -42.47 -40.64
C LEU A 254 -5.26 -43.44 -41.44
N ARG A 255 -6.52 -43.06 -41.68
CA ARG A 255 -7.50 -43.84 -42.43
C ARG A 255 -6.91 -44.03 -43.82
N SER A 256 -6.20 -45.14 -44.03
CA SER A 256 -5.57 -45.45 -45.30
C SER A 256 -6.66 -45.45 -46.38
N PRO A 257 -6.42 -44.84 -47.55
CA PRO A 257 -7.39 -44.89 -48.63
C PRO A 257 -7.64 -46.36 -48.99
N PRO A 258 -8.89 -46.77 -49.29
CA PRO A 258 -9.19 -48.15 -49.63
C PRO A 258 -8.34 -48.56 -50.83
N ALA A 259 -7.59 -49.65 -50.68
CA ALA A 259 -6.81 -50.25 -51.75
C ALA A 259 -7.71 -50.45 -52.97
N SER A 260 -7.36 -49.78 -54.07
CA SER A 260 -8.02 -49.89 -55.36
C SER A 260 -8.24 -51.34 -55.75
N ALA A 261 -9.49 -51.60 -56.13
CA ALA A 261 -9.98 -52.71 -56.92
C ALA A 261 -8.89 -53.48 -57.69
N ALA A 262 -8.61 -54.70 -57.24
CA ALA A 262 -7.99 -55.72 -58.06
C ALA A 262 -8.86 -56.98 -58.01
N ALA A 263 -9.22 -57.43 -59.21
CA ALA A 263 -9.76 -58.75 -59.57
C ALA A 263 -11.24 -59.05 -59.26
N PHE A 264 -12.10 -58.78 -60.24
CA PHE A 264 -13.13 -59.74 -60.68
C PHE A 264 -13.48 -59.51 -62.15
N SER A 265 -12.66 -60.05 -63.05
CA SER A 265 -13.04 -60.33 -64.44
C SER A 265 -12.76 -61.80 -64.71
N GLY A 266 -13.83 -62.58 -64.66
CA GLY A 266 -13.85 -64.01 -64.93
C GLY A 266 -15.21 -64.41 -65.45
N GLN A 267 -15.46 -64.13 -66.74
CA GLN A 267 -16.23 -64.95 -67.68
C GLN A 267 -16.01 -64.43 -69.10
#